data_AF-A0A935XZC8-F1
#
_entry.id   AF-A0A935XZC8-F1
#
_cell.length_a   1.000
_cell.length_b   1.000
_cell.length_c   1.000
_cell.angle_alpha   90.00
_cell.angle_beta   90.00
_cell.angle_gamma   90.00
#
_symmetry.space_group_name_H-M   'P 1'
#
loop_
_entity.id
_entity.type
_entity.pdbx_description
1 polymer ?
#
loop_
_entity_poly.entity_id
_entity_poly.type
_entity_poly.pdbx_seq_one_letter_code
_entity_poly.pdbx_strand_id
1 'polypeptide(L)'
;MLTGMRALDLQGRITYVNVAFCQMTGWSEAELVGRTAPFPYWPDQDRELLAARLTTSSMAAHGRGLPGPVKRSDGSPFDARMYVSPLIDAVGSRRAG
;
A
#
# COMPACT_ATOMS: atom_id res chain seq x y z
N MET A 1 6.80 -12.97 12.38
CA MET A 1 6.59 -11.59 11.88
C MET A 1 5.32 -11.61 11.04
N LEU A 2 4.33 -10.77 11.35
CA LEU A 2 3.13 -10.65 10.52
C LEU A 2 3.45 -9.73 9.34
N THR A 3 3.29 -10.20 8.10
CA THR A 3 3.56 -9.40 6.89
C THR A 3 2.24 -9.10 6.19
N GLY A 4 1.79 -7.85 6.33
CA GLY A 4 0.70 -7.31 5.52
C GLY A 4 1.17 -7.06 4.08
N MET A 5 0.37 -7.50 3.10
CA MET A 5 0.63 -7.28 1.68
C MET A 5 -0.52 -6.53 1.03
N ARG A 6 -0.18 -5.64 0.10
CA ARG A 6 -1.12 -4.90 -0.75
C ARG A 6 -0.52 -4.78 -2.15
N ALA A 7 -1.31 -5.08 -3.18
CA ALA A 7 -0.93 -4.83 -4.57
C ALA A 7 -1.70 -3.63 -5.14
N LEU A 8 -1.07 -2.93 -6.07
CA LEU A 8 -1.68 -1.84 -6.83
C LEU A 8 -1.61 -2.15 -8.32
N ASP A 9 -2.61 -1.74 -9.11
CA ASP A 9 -2.50 -1.70 -10.56
C ASP A 9 -1.69 -0.50 -11.06
N LEU A 10 -1.55 -0.39 -12.39
CA LEU A 10 -0.81 0.69 -13.06
C LEU A 10 -1.45 2.08 -12.85
N GLN A 11 -2.72 2.13 -12.44
CA GLN A 11 -3.43 3.36 -12.11
C GLN A 11 -3.37 3.69 -10.60
N GLY A 12 -2.63 2.90 -9.82
CA GLY A 12 -2.48 3.10 -8.38
C GLY A 12 -3.69 2.65 -7.55
N ARG A 13 -4.58 1.83 -8.13
CA ARG A 13 -5.74 1.27 -7.44
C ARG A 13 -5.36 -0.02 -6.72
N ILE A 14 -5.87 -0.20 -5.51
CA ILE A 14 -5.69 -1.45 -4.75
C ILE A 14 -6.42 -2.59 -5.46
N THR A 15 -5.66 -3.61 -5.87
CA THR A 15 -6.20 -4.83 -6.50
C THR A 15 -6.27 -6.00 -5.54
N TYR A 16 -5.49 -5.96 -4.45
CA TYR A 16 -5.40 -7.04 -3.49
C TYR A 16 -4.87 -6.53 -2.15
N VAL A 17 -5.39 -7.12 -1.06
CA VAL A 17 -4.80 -7.09 0.28
C VAL A 17 -4.87 -8.48 0.91
N ASN A 18 -3.86 -8.88 1.68
CA ASN A 18 -3.92 -10.15 2.39
C ASN A 18 -4.60 -10.01 3.77
N VAL A 19 -4.97 -11.16 4.37
CA VAL A 19 -5.60 -11.23 5.70
C VAL A 19 -4.76 -10.53 6.78
N ALA A 20 -3.44 -10.66 6.73
CA ALA A 20 -2.55 -10.01 7.70
C ALA A 20 -2.62 -8.47 7.63
N PHE A 21 -2.71 -7.90 6.43
CA PHE A 21 -2.88 -6.46 6.23
C PHE A 21 -4.20 -5.99 6.85
N CYS A 22 -5.28 -6.73 6.61
CA CYS A 22 -6.59 -6.43 7.17
C CYS A 22 -6.56 -6.48 8.70
N GLN A 23 -5.98 -7.53 9.29
CA GLN A 23 -5.86 -7.67 10.75
C GLN A 23 -5.01 -6.57 11.39
N MET A 24 -3.89 -6.18 10.76
CA MET A 24 -3.00 -5.15 11.31
C MET A 24 -3.63 -3.76 11.29
N THR A 25 -4.36 -3.45 10.21
CA THR A 25 -4.89 -2.12 9.96
C THR A 25 -6.34 -1.95 10.42
N GLY A 26 -7.06 -3.05 10.68
CA GLY A 26 -8.47 -3.03 11.05
C GLY A 26 -9.42 -2.72 9.89
N TRP A 27 -8.91 -2.64 8.65
CA TRP A 27 -9.72 -2.46 7.45
C TRP A 27 -10.00 -3.81 6.79
N SER A 28 -11.19 -3.97 6.23
CA SER A 28 -11.51 -5.14 5.41
C SER A 28 -11.00 -5.01 3.98
N GLU A 29 -10.86 -6.13 3.28
CA GLU A 29 -10.55 -6.16 1.86
C GLU A 29 -11.58 -5.38 1.03
N ALA A 30 -12.87 -5.56 1.33
CA ALA A 30 -13.96 -4.88 0.64
C ALA A 30 -13.92 -3.36 0.80
N GLU A 31 -13.40 -2.86 1.92
CA GLU A 31 -13.22 -1.43 2.13
C GLU A 31 -12.00 -0.87 1.40
N LEU A 32 -11.00 -1.70 1.06
CA LEU A 32 -9.73 -1.25 0.50
C LEU A 32 -9.62 -1.48 -1.01
N VAL A 33 -10.02 -2.65 -1.49
CA VAL A 33 -9.94 -3.00 -2.91
C VAL A 33 -10.76 -2.02 -3.73
N GLY A 34 -10.16 -1.55 -4.82
CA GLY A 34 -10.74 -0.51 -5.65
C GLY A 34 -10.42 0.92 -5.22
N ARG A 35 -9.82 1.18 -4.06
CA ARG A 35 -9.41 2.55 -3.70
C ARG A 35 -8.12 2.97 -4.36
N THR A 36 -7.99 4.27 -4.62
CA THR A 36 -6.75 4.97 -4.99
C THR A 36 -6.29 5.87 -3.84
N ALA A 37 -5.06 6.40 -3.92
CA ALA A 37 -4.57 7.36 -2.95
C ALA A 37 -5.44 8.65 -2.91
N PRO A 38 -5.54 9.34 -1.75
CA PRO A 38 -4.95 8.98 -0.46
C PRO A 38 -5.66 7.80 0.20
N PHE A 39 -4.88 6.84 0.70
CA PHE A 39 -5.44 5.64 1.32
C PHE A 39 -5.90 5.90 2.75
N PRO A 40 -6.95 5.22 3.24
CA PRO A 40 -7.54 5.49 4.56
C PRO A 40 -6.64 5.09 5.74
N TYR A 41 -5.69 4.17 5.49
CA TYR A 41 -4.68 3.76 6.47
C TYR A 41 -3.45 4.68 6.49
N TRP A 42 -3.45 5.78 5.73
CA TRP A 42 -2.44 6.82 5.85
C TRP A 42 -2.79 7.79 6.98
N PRO A 43 -1.83 8.18 7.82
CA PRO A 43 -2.01 9.31 8.73
C PRO A 43 -2.33 10.58 7.93
N ASP A 44 -3.24 11.39 8.47
CA ASP A 44 -3.80 12.51 7.73
C ASP A 44 -2.74 13.57 7.39
N GLN A 45 -1.78 13.79 8.30
CA GLN A 45 -0.65 14.69 8.09
C GLN A 45 0.36 14.24 7.04
N ASP A 46 0.39 12.94 6.70
CA ASP A 46 1.40 12.35 5.81
C ASP A 46 0.87 12.09 4.39
N ARG A 47 -0.42 12.35 4.13
CA ARG A 47 -1.09 11.99 2.86
C ARG A 47 -0.41 12.56 1.62
N GLU A 48 -0.01 13.83 1.66
CA GLU A 48 0.64 14.49 0.51
C GLU A 48 2.03 13.90 0.24
N LEU A 49 2.84 13.72 1.29
CA LEU A 49 4.16 13.11 1.21
C LEU A 49 4.08 11.68 0.65
N LEU A 50 3.14 10.88 1.16
CA LEU A 50 2.95 9.50 0.73
C LEU A 50 2.41 9.39 -0.70
N ALA A 51 1.53 10.31 -1.13
CA ALA A 51 1.06 10.39 -2.51
C ALA A 51 2.21 10.72 -3.48
N ALA A 52 3.02 11.73 -3.17
CA ALA A 52 4.18 12.12 -3.98
C ALA A 52 5.22 10.99 -4.04
N ARG A 53 5.41 10.26 -2.94
CA ARG A 53 6.27 9.06 -2.94
C ARG A 53 5.69 7.97 -3.82
N LEU A 54 4.38 7.72 -3.78
CA LEU A 54 3.75 6.68 -4.59
C LEU A 54 3.98 6.90 -6.09
N THR A 55 3.89 8.16 -6.56
CA THR A 55 4.14 8.51 -7.97
C THR A 55 5.62 8.49 -8.34
N THR A 56 6.50 8.84 -7.41
CA THR A 56 7.95 8.92 -7.63
C THR A 56 8.67 7.59 -7.41
N SER A 57 7.99 6.58 -6.82
CA SER A 57 8.55 5.27 -6.48
C SER A 57 8.83 4.42 -7.72
N SER A 58 9.83 4.81 -8.50
CA SER A 58 10.70 3.89 -9.20
C SER A 58 11.52 3.14 -8.15
N MET A 59 11.18 1.88 -7.89
CA MET A 59 12.12 0.78 -7.61
C MET A 59 13.16 0.92 -6.45
N ALA A 60 13.14 1.93 -5.58
CA ALA A 60 14.31 2.23 -4.73
C ALA A 60 14.29 1.66 -3.30
N ALA A 61 13.32 0.82 -2.91
CA ALA A 61 13.29 0.20 -1.58
C ALA A 61 13.68 -1.29 -1.63
N HIS A 62 14.66 -1.67 -2.44
CA HIS A 62 15.22 -3.02 -2.41
C HIS A 62 15.91 -3.27 -1.06
N GLY A 63 15.33 -4.18 -0.27
CA GLY A 63 16.02 -4.86 0.83
C GLY A 63 15.80 -4.30 2.25
N ARG A 64 15.80 -2.97 2.46
CA ARG A 64 15.72 -2.44 3.84
C ARG A 64 14.32 -2.12 4.34
N GLY A 65 13.39 -1.79 3.43
CA GLY A 65 12.05 -1.30 3.79
C GLY A 65 12.13 0.05 4.50
N LEU A 66 11.15 0.91 4.29
CA LEU A 66 11.11 2.22 4.95
C LEU A 66 10.13 2.16 6.12
N PRO A 67 10.54 2.58 7.33
CA PRO A 67 9.57 2.79 8.40
C PRO A 67 8.58 3.87 7.97
N GLY A 68 7.32 3.68 8.32
CA GLY A 68 6.28 4.67 8.06
C GLY A 68 5.11 4.47 9.01
N PRO A 69 4.53 5.58 9.50
CA PRO A 69 3.34 5.52 10.33
C PRO A 69 2.14 5.03 9.51
N VAL A 70 1.32 4.18 10.13
CA VAL A 70 0.07 3.66 9.58
C VAL A 70 -1.04 3.96 10.56
N LYS A 71 -2.21 4.35 10.04
CA LYS A 71 -3.42 4.60 10.81
C LYS A 71 -4.35 3.40 10.73
N ARG A 72 -4.76 2.86 11.87
CA ARG A 72 -5.81 1.83 11.92
C ARG A 72 -7.19 2.42 11.63
N SER A 73 -8.17 1.57 11.34
CA SER A 73 -9.57 2.00 11.15
C SER A 73 -10.17 2.66 12.39
N ASP A 74 -9.71 2.31 13.59
CA ASP A 74 -10.06 2.98 14.86
C ASP A 74 -9.33 4.31 15.09
N GLY A 75 -8.45 4.71 14.17
CA GLY A 75 -7.66 5.94 14.25
C GLY A 75 -6.32 5.81 15.00
N SER A 76 -6.06 4.68 15.69
CA SER A 76 -4.81 4.48 16.41
C SER A 76 -3.61 4.34 15.45
N PRO A 77 -2.45 4.96 15.76
CA PRO A 77 -1.27 4.81 14.96
C PRO A 77 -0.53 3.49 15.27
N PHE A 78 0.25 3.01 14.30
CA PHE A 78 1.34 2.06 14.53
C PHE A 78 2.43 2.21 13.48
N ASP A 79 3.65 1.81 13.85
CA ASP A 79 4.78 1.80 12.93
C ASP A 79 4.79 0.51 12.11
N ALA A 80 4.85 0.67 10.79
CA ALA A 80 5.05 -0.43 9.87
C ALA A 80 6.33 -0.22 9.06
N ARG A 81 6.92 -1.32 8.61
CA ARG A 81 8.01 -1.27 7.63
C ARG A 81 7.45 -1.62 6.26
N MET A 82 7.44 -0.65 5.35
CA MET A 82 6.90 -0.80 4.01
C MET A 82 7.99 -1.19 3.01
N TYR A 83 7.68 -2.22 2.23
CA TYR A 83 8.50 -2.67 1.10
C TYR A 83 7.68 -2.49 -0.17
N VAL A 84 8.30 -1.90 -1.19
CA VAL A 84 7.67 -1.71 -2.50
C VAL A 84 8.53 -2.41 -3.54
N SER A 85 7.93 -3.37 -4.22
CA SER A 85 8.51 -4.04 -5.38
C SER A 85 7.47 -3.98 -6.49
N PRO A 86 7.85 -3.68 -7.75
CA PRO A 86 6.95 -3.88 -8.85
C PRO A 86 6.58 -5.36 -8.91
N LEU A 87 5.29 -5.64 -8.87
CA LEU A 87 4.78 -6.93 -9.31
C LEU A 87 4.90 -6.94 -10.83
N ILE A 88 5.89 -7.67 -11.32
CA ILE A 88 5.98 -8.00 -12.74
C ILE A 88 5.02 -9.17 -12.92
N ASP A 89 3.87 -8.91 -13.56
CA ASP A 89 2.97 -9.98 -13.95
C ASP A 89 3.73 -11.03 -14.79
N ALA A 90 3.46 -12.32 -14.57
CA ALA A 90 4.07 -13.43 -15.31
C ALA A 90 3.73 -13.41 -16.82
N VAL A 91 2.86 -12.50 -17.24
CA VAL A 91 2.55 -12.19 -18.63
C VAL A 91 3.00 -10.75 -18.85
N GLY A 92 4.12 -10.56 -19.55
CA GLY A 92 4.68 -9.24 -19.87
C GLY A 92 3.81 -8.38 -20.81
N SER A 93 2.54 -8.14 -20.46
CA SER A 93 1.61 -7.35 -21.24
C SER A 93 0.87 -6.36 -20.36
N ARG A 94 1.32 -5.10 -20.45
CA ARG A 94 0.49 -3.93 -20.18
C ARG A 94 -0.80 -4.06 -21.01
N ARG A 95 -1.94 -4.28 -20.36
CA ARG A 95 -3.23 -4.01 -21.00
C ARG A 95 -3.51 -2.52 -20.88
N ALA A 96 -3.11 -1.80 -21.92
CA ALA A 96 -3.75 -0.55 -22.29
C ALA A 96 -5.09 -0.92 -22.95
N GLY A 97 -6.18 -0.36 -22.43
CA GLY A 97 -7.48 -0.27 -23.09
C GLY A 97 -7.84 1.19 -23.24
#